data_AF-A0A3D9CLU6-F1
#
_entry.id   AF-A0A3D9CLU6-F1
#
_cell.length_a   1.000
_cell.length_b   1.000
_cell.length_c   1.000
_cell.angle_alpha   90.00
_cell.angle_beta   90.00
_cell.angle_gamma   90.00
#
_symmetry.space_group_name_H-M   'P 1'
#
loop_
_entity.id
_entity.type
_entity.pdbx_description
1 polymer ?
#
loop_
_entity_poly.entity_id
_entity_poly.type
_entity_poly.pdbx_seq_one_letter_code
_entity_poly.pdbx_strand_id
1 'polypeptide(L)' 'MLDLNYDGIKKEIESEVCETHNLHPELIKTDEGFGIKACCEPFREKMVEKSGKMIEEETQKILEKMLKNMFKE' A
#
# COMPACT_ATOMS: atom_id res chain seq x y z
N MET A 1 -6.27 5.21 -15.52
CA MET A 1 -5.60 4.32 -14.54
C MET A 1 -6.43 4.38 -13.27
N LEU A 2 -6.54 3.29 -12.50
CA LEU A 2 -7.18 3.36 -11.19
C LEU A 2 -6.39 4.37 -10.33
N ASP A 3 -7.04 5.45 -9.87
CA ASP A 3 -6.46 6.43 -8.95
C ASP A 3 -6.33 5.78 -7.55
N LEU A 4 -5.37 4.87 -7.43
CA LEU A 4 -4.94 4.29 -6.17
C LEU A 4 -4.30 5.39 -5.31
N ASN A 5 -4.69 5.48 -4.05
CA ASN A 5 -4.18 6.46 -3.09
C ASN A 5 -2.75 6.14 -2.64
N TYR A 6 -1.79 6.28 -3.56
CA TYR A 6 -0.39 5.96 -3.34
C TYR A 6 0.23 6.77 -2.20
N ASP A 7 -0.03 8.08 -2.14
CA ASP A 7 0.47 8.94 -1.07
C ASP A 7 -0.06 8.52 0.31
N GLY A 8 -1.31 8.09 0.40
CA GLY A 8 -1.88 7.55 1.62
C GLY A 8 -1.20 6.25 2.07
N ILE A 9 -1.04 5.31 1.14
CA ILE A 9 -0.38 4.02 1.41
C ILE A 9 1.08 4.25 1.80
N LYS A 10 1.80 5.11 1.06
CA LYS A 10 3.18 5.49 1.36
C LYS A 10 3.31 6.03 2.77
N LYS A 11 2.49 7.02 3.13
CA LYS A 11 2.56 7.64 4.45
C LYS A 11 2.30 6.65 5.59
N GLU A 12 1.33 5.76 5.42
CA GLU A 12 1.04 4.70 6.40
C GLU A 12 2.20 3.72 6.57
N ILE A 13 2.79 3.26 5.46
CA ILE A 13 3.94 2.33 5.50
C ILE A 13 5.16 3.00 6.12
N GLU A 14 5.51 4.22 5.69
CA GLU A 14 6.68 4.94 6.18
C GLU A 14 6.53 5.44 7.63
N SER A 15 5.30 5.47 8.17
CA SER A 15 5.06 5.76 9.58
C SER A 15 5.34 4.56 10.50
N GLU A 16 5.39 3.35 9.96
CA GLU A 16 5.69 2.16 10.75
C GLU A 16 7.15 2.14 11.20
N VAL A 17 7.41 1.47 12.32
CA VAL A 17 8.73 1.35 12.91
C VAL A 17 9.05 -0.13 13.10
N CYS A 18 10.24 -0.55 12.68
CA CYS A 18 10.72 -1.88 13.00
C CYS A 18 10.93 -2.01 14.51
N GLU A 19 10.22 -2.94 15.15
CA GLU A 19 10.29 -3.17 16.60
C GLU A 19 11.70 -3.58 17.08
N THR A 20 12.51 -4.17 16.19
CA THR A 20 13.88 -4.64 16.51
C THR A 20 14.95 -3.57 16.31
N HIS A 21 14.83 -2.76 15.25
CA HIS A 21 15.90 -1.84 14.83
C HIS A 21 15.52 -0.36 14.99
N ASN A 22 14.24 -0.07 15.31
CA ASN A 22 13.68 1.28 15.41
C ASN A 22 13.89 2.13 14.15
N LEU A 23 13.81 1.48 12.98
CA LEU A 23 13.97 2.12 11.67
C LEU A 23 12.66 2.07 10.89
N HIS A 24 12.39 3.15 10.17
CA HIS A 24 11.24 3.27 9.27
C HIS A 24 11.53 2.56 7.94
N PRO A 25 10.51 1.91 7.33
CA PRO A 25 10.62 1.42 5.97
C PRO A 25 10.40 2.57 4.98
N GLU A 26 10.75 2.35 3.71
CA GLU A 26 10.54 3.28 2.60
C GLU A 26 9.78 2.56 1.49
N LEU A 27 8.67 3.15 1.03
CA LEU A 27 7.89 2.62 -0.08
C LEU A 27 8.39 3.26 -1.38
N ILE A 28 8.99 2.45 -2.25
CA ILE A 28 9.53 2.88 -3.53
C ILE A 28 8.60 2.45 -4.66
N LYS A 29 8.38 3.32 -5.63
CA LYS A 29 7.69 2.96 -6.86
C LYS A 29 8.69 2.31 -7.82
N THR A 30 8.36 1.14 -8.33
CA THR A 30 9.17 0.41 -9.31
C THR A 30 8.42 0.31 -10.63
N ASP A 31 9.11 -0.02 -11.72
CA ASP A 31 8.46 -0.23 -13.02
C ASP A 31 7.44 -1.39 -13.00
N GLU A 32 7.65 -2.36 -12.11
CA GLU A 32 6.76 -3.52 -11.91
C GLU A 32 5.66 -3.27 -10.87
N GLY A 33 5.64 -2.11 -10.19
CA GLY A 33 4.66 -1.76 -9.17
C GLY A 33 5.26 -1.03 -7.98
N PHE A 34 5.31 -1.72 -6.83
CA PHE A 34 5.79 -1.16 -5.56
C PHE A 34 6.84 -2.06 -4.93
N GLY A 35 7.93 -1.46 -4.48
CA GLY A 35 8.96 -2.10 -3.67
C GLY A 35 8.99 -1.51 -2.27
N ILE A 36 9.44 -2.31 -1.30
CA ILE A 36 9.64 -1.84 0.07
C ILE A 36 11.09 -2.07 0.45
N LYS A 37 11.72 -0.98 0.90
CA LYS A 37 13.04 -0.99 1.50
C LYS A 37 12.87 -0.95 3.01
N ALA A 38 13.36 -1.97 3.70
CA ALA A 38 13.26 -2.08 5.15
C ALA A 38 14.61 -2.50 5.74
N CYS A 39 14.80 -2.31 7.04
CA CYS A 39 16.05 -2.63 7.73
C CYS A 39 16.31 -4.14 7.89
N CYS A 40 15.27 -4.98 7.83
CA CYS A 40 15.39 -6.44 7.92
C CYS A 40 14.27 -7.13 7.15
N GLU A 41 14.52 -8.38 6.73
CA GLU A 41 13.57 -9.21 5.99
C GLU A 41 12.21 -9.42 6.67
N PRO A 42 12.12 -9.81 7.96
CA PRO A 42 10.81 -10.04 8.58
C PRO A 42 9.95 -8.77 8.63
N PHE A 43 10.58 -7.61 8.83
CA PHE A 43 9.87 -6.34 8.79
C PHE A 43 9.47 -5.98 7.36
N ARG A 44 10.35 -6.22 6.37
CA ARG A 44 10.03 -6.04 4.95
C ARG A 44 8.82 -6.88 4.54
N GLU A 45 8.79 -8.17 4.88
CA GLU A 45 7.66 -9.06 4.56
C GLU A 45 6.35 -8.56 5.18
N LYS A 46 6.38 -8.16 6.46
CA LYS A 46 5.23 -7.55 7.15
C LYS A 46 4.73 -6.30 6.42
N MET A 47 5.64 -5.43 5.99
CA MET A 47 5.28 -4.21 5.25
C MET A 47 4.73 -4.52 3.85
N VAL A 48 5.27 -5.54 3.16
CA VAL A 48 4.79 -5.97 1.85
C VAL A 48 3.36 -6.50 1.96
N GLU A 49 3.09 -7.36 2.94
CA GLU A 49 1.75 -7.87 3.18
C GLU A 49 0.76 -6.74 3.53
N LYS A 50 1.16 -5.82 4.42
CA LYS A 50 0.34 -4.66 4.80
C LYS A 50 -0.01 -3.79 3.59
N SER A 51 1.00 -3.46 2.78
CA SER A 51 0.82 -2.67 1.55
C SER A 51 -0.12 -3.37 0.57
N GLY A 52 0.04 -4.68 0.39
CA GLY A 52 -0.82 -5.48 -0.50
C GLY A 52 -2.29 -5.43 -0.08
N LYS A 53 -2.57 -5.60 1.23
CA LYS A 53 -3.94 -5.50 1.78
C LYS A 53 -4.54 -4.11 1.55
N MET A 54 -3.79 -3.05 1.82
CA MET A 54 -4.27 -1.67 1.60
C MET A 54 -4.59 -1.40 0.13
N ILE A 55 -3.77 -1.88 -0.80
CA ILE A 55 -4.00 -1.75 -2.25
C ILE A 55 -5.27 -2.51 -2.65
N GLU A 56 -5.45 -3.73 -2.14
CA GLU A 56 -6.65 -4.54 -2.41
C GLU A 56 -7.92 -3.84 -1.92
N GLU A 57 -7.93 -3.36 -0.68
CA GLU A 57 -9.07 -2.65 -0.09
C GLU A 57 -9.43 -1.38 -0.87
N GLU A 58 -8.43 -0.57 -1.23
CA GLU A 58 -8.67 0.64 -2.03
C GLU A 58 -9.18 0.29 -3.43
N THR A 59 -8.64 -0.76 -4.04
CA THR A 59 -9.10 -1.25 -5.35
C THR A 59 -10.56 -1.72 -5.28
N GLN A 60 -10.94 -2.47 -4.25
CA GLN A 60 -12.32 -2.91 -4.02
C GLN A 60 -13.27 -1.70 -3.88
N LYS A 61 -12.88 -0.69 -3.08
CA LYS A 61 -13.69 0.53 -2.93
C LYS A 61 -13.88 1.28 -4.24
N ILE A 62 -12.84 1.34 -5.08
CA ILE A 62 -12.93 1.98 -6.41
C ILE A 62 -13.89 1.20 -7.30
N LEU A 63 -13.76 -0.13 -7.35
CA LEU A 63 -14.64 -1.01 -8.12
C LEU A 63 -16.10 -0.89 -7.66
N GLU A 64 -16.35 -0.90 -6.36
CA GLU A 64 -17.70 -0.70 -5.80
C GLU A 64 -18.29 0.66 -6.19
N LYS A 65 -17.51 1.74 -6.13
CA LYS A 65 -17.96 3.07 -6.54
C LYS A 65 -18.27 3.11 -8.04
N MET A 66 -17.43 2.51 -8.87
CA MET A 66 -17.65 2.41 -10.31
C MET A 66 -18.96 1.66 -10.62
N LEU A 67 -19.15 0.49 -10.01
CA LEU A 67 -20.38 -0.29 -10.17
C LEU A 67 -21.62 0.50 -9.71
N LYS A 68 -21.58 1.11 -8.52
CA LYS A 68 -22.70 1.92 -8.00
C LYS A 68 -23.03 3.11 -8.90
N ASN A 69 -22.03 3.72 -9.55
CA ASN A 69 -22.27 4.80 -10.49
C ASN A 69 -22.88 4.29 -11.80
N MET A 70 -22.45 3.13 -12.30
CA MET A 70 -23.02 2.51 -13.50
C MET A 70 -24.49 2.11 -13.34
N PHE A 71 -24.92 1.67 -12.16
CA PHE A 71 -26.32 1.31 -11.89
C PHE A 71 -27.21 2.51 -11.48
N LYS A 72 -26.67 3.73 -11.47
CA LYS A 72 -27.43 4.97 -11.19
C LYS A 72 -27.88 5.70 -12.47
N GLU A 73 -27.54 5.17 -13.65
CA GLU A 73 -28.07 5.58 -14.95
C GLU A 73 -29.27 4.73 -15.37
#